data_AF-A0A960J7W7-F1
#
_entry.id   AF-A0A960J7W7-F1
#
_cell.length_a   1.000
_cell.length_b   1.000
_cell.length_c   1.000
_cell.angle_alpha   90.00
_cell.angle_beta   90.00
_cell.angle_gamma   90.00
#
_symmetry.space_group_name_H-M   'P 1'
#
loop_
_entity.id
_entity.type
_entity.pdbx_description
1 polymer ?
#
loop_
_entity_poly.entity_id
_entity_poly.type
_entity_poly.pdbx_seq_one_letter_code
_entity_poly.pdbx_strand_id
1 'polypeptide(L)'
;MWNPTDLRDPKLTRRDFFALSAKSAAVGLAALTAGDSAYSAAREKAKPLNLKVTDLKSWIVNHSEGKNYVFCKVYTNQGIVGVGEGSVTSKAMTMKAAIDEHQRYLVDKDPTDIEMHWQAMYRWPRWRGGPILNSAISAVEIALWDILGQATGQPIYKLLGGKARDKVLMYVHPGGGGRPKAHAEAWLKAKEQGWTAGKGGFITTDGDQIEPVKYV
;
A
#
# COMPACT_ATOMS: atom_id res chain seq x y z
N MET A 1 -60.51 9.81 -7.49
CA MET A 1 -60.83 9.76 -8.93
C MET A 1 -59.53 10.02 -9.66
N TRP A 2 -58.88 8.96 -10.15
CA TRP A 2 -57.57 8.99 -10.81
C TRP A 2 -57.80 9.06 -12.33
N ASN A 3 -57.20 10.04 -13.01
CA ASN A 3 -57.36 10.25 -14.44
C ASN A 3 -56.14 9.69 -15.20
N PRO A 4 -56.29 8.68 -16.08
CA PRO A 4 -55.16 8.02 -16.75
C PRO A 4 -54.42 8.86 -17.82
N THR A 5 -54.76 10.14 -18.00
CA THR A 5 -54.19 10.99 -19.07
C THR A 5 -52.97 11.80 -18.66
N ASP A 6 -52.57 11.80 -17.39
CA ASP A 6 -51.49 12.67 -16.86
C ASP A 6 -50.06 12.15 -17.09
N LEU A 7 -49.85 11.13 -17.94
CA LEU A 7 -48.52 10.58 -18.27
C LEU A 7 -48.07 10.81 -19.72
N ARG A 8 -48.54 11.87 -20.37
CA ARG A 8 -48.03 12.25 -21.71
C ARG A 8 -47.52 13.69 -21.71
N ASP A 9 -46.36 13.92 -21.10
CA ASP A 9 -45.54 15.09 -21.42
C ASP A 9 -44.77 14.80 -22.73
N PRO A 10 -45.01 15.56 -23.82
CA PRO A 10 -44.41 15.30 -25.12
C PRO A 10 -43.15 16.14 -25.29
N LYS A 11 -41.95 15.61 -24.98
CA LYS A 11 -40.70 16.29 -25.40
C LYS A 11 -39.38 15.50 -25.38
N LEU A 12 -39.40 14.17 -25.55
CA LEU A 12 -38.18 13.42 -25.89
C LEU A 12 -38.41 12.60 -27.16
N THR A 13 -37.83 13.07 -28.27
CA THR A 13 -37.87 12.36 -29.55
C THR A 13 -36.72 11.36 -29.64
N ARG A 14 -36.84 10.37 -30.54
CA ARG A 14 -35.75 9.41 -30.81
C ARG A 14 -34.45 10.09 -31.25
N ARG A 15 -34.53 11.25 -31.92
CA ARG A 15 -33.34 12.07 -32.25
C ARG A 15 -32.67 12.64 -31.00
N ASP A 16 -33.45 13.03 -30.00
CA ASP A 16 -32.94 13.53 -28.72
C ASP A 16 -32.23 12.41 -27.94
N PHE A 17 -32.75 11.18 -27.99
CA PHE A 17 -32.11 10.01 -27.38
C PHE A 17 -30.75 9.68 -28.02
N PHE A 18 -30.66 9.68 -29.36
CA PHE A 18 -29.38 9.44 -30.04
C PHE A 18 -28.39 10.61 -29.86
N ALA A 19 -28.86 11.86 -29.83
CA ALA A 19 -28.02 13.01 -29.51
C ALA A 19 -27.48 12.97 -28.07
N LEU A 20 -28.28 12.47 -27.12
CA LEU A 20 -27.86 12.23 -25.73
C LEU A 20 -26.83 11.09 -25.63
N SER A 21 -27.00 10.03 -26.43
CA SER A 21 -26.04 8.91 -26.53
C SER A 21 -24.69 9.33 -27.10
N ALA A 22 -24.68 10.25 -28.08
CA ALA A 22 -23.44 10.79 -28.65
C ALA A 22 -22.69 11.70 -27.66
N LYS A 23 -23.42 12.47 -26.85
CA LYS A 23 -22.83 13.27 -25.76
C LYS A 23 -22.28 12.41 -24.62
N SER A 24 -22.95 11.31 -24.28
CA SER A 24 -22.47 10.36 -23.27
C SER A 24 -21.32 9.48 -23.79
N ALA A 25 -21.25 9.19 -25.09
CA ALA A 25 -20.07 8.58 -25.71
C ALA A 25 -18.86 9.51 -25.68
N ALA A 26 -19.03 10.83 -25.87
CA ALA A 26 -17.96 11.81 -25.74
C ALA A 26 -17.47 11.96 -24.28
N VAL A 27 -18.37 11.92 -23.29
CA VAL A 27 -18.01 11.89 -21.86
C VAL A 27 -17.33 10.55 -21.49
N GLY A 28 -17.80 9.44 -22.04
CA GLY A 28 -17.16 8.12 -21.89
C GLY A 28 -15.76 8.07 -22.51
N LEU A 29 -15.57 8.68 -23.68
CA LEU A 29 -14.27 8.75 -24.34
C LEU A 29 -13.32 9.71 -23.60
N ALA A 30 -13.82 10.83 -23.07
CA ALA A 30 -13.04 11.74 -22.22
C ALA A 30 -12.60 11.06 -20.91
N ALA A 31 -13.45 10.22 -20.32
CA ALA A 31 -13.11 9.38 -19.17
C ALA A 31 -12.11 8.26 -19.53
N LEU A 32 -12.12 7.75 -20.76
CA LEU A 32 -11.06 6.87 -21.27
C LEU A 32 -9.73 7.62 -21.50
N THR A 33 -9.76 8.90 -21.86
CA THR A 33 -8.55 9.74 -21.99
C THR A 33 -8.06 10.33 -20.66
N ALA A 34 -8.81 10.16 -19.55
CA ALA A 34 -8.36 10.46 -18.20
C ALA A 34 -7.40 9.38 -17.63
N GLY A 35 -6.73 8.65 -18.52
CA GLY A 35 -5.93 7.45 -18.24
C GLY A 35 -4.44 7.67 -17.99
N ASP A 36 -3.97 8.91 -17.92
CA ASP A 36 -2.60 9.18 -17.47
C ASP A 36 -2.57 9.26 -15.95
N SER A 37 -2.58 8.08 -15.32
CA SER A 37 -2.28 7.98 -13.89
C SER A 37 -0.92 8.64 -13.61
N ALA A 38 -0.75 9.24 -12.42
CA ALA A 38 0.53 9.84 -12.03
C ALA A 38 1.70 8.82 -12.15
N TYR A 39 1.39 7.53 -11.98
CA TYR A 39 2.28 6.41 -12.30
C TYR A 39 2.62 6.31 -13.79
N SER A 40 1.64 6.34 -14.70
CA SER A 40 1.86 6.30 -16.14
C SER A 40 2.79 7.42 -16.60
N ALA A 41 2.53 8.66 -16.14
CA ALA A 41 3.38 9.80 -16.47
C ALA A 41 4.80 9.67 -15.88
N ALA A 42 4.92 9.14 -14.66
CA ALA A 42 6.22 8.89 -14.03
C ALA A 42 7.02 7.82 -14.78
N ARG A 43 6.37 6.76 -15.24
CA ARG A 43 6.97 5.71 -16.06
C ARG A 43 7.47 6.27 -17.39
N GLU A 44 6.65 7.07 -18.09
CA GLU A 44 7.08 7.74 -19.33
C GLU A 44 8.31 8.63 -19.11
N LYS A 45 8.36 9.37 -17.99
CA LYS A 45 9.52 10.18 -17.60
C LYS A 45 10.78 9.34 -17.34
N ALA A 46 10.63 8.11 -16.85
CA ALA A 46 11.75 7.22 -16.53
C ALA A 46 12.28 6.44 -17.74
N LYS A 47 11.50 6.27 -18.82
CA LYS A 47 11.90 5.52 -20.03
C LYS A 47 13.29 5.89 -20.59
N PRO A 48 13.69 7.18 -20.68
CA PRO A 48 15.00 7.55 -21.22
C PRO A 48 16.20 6.98 -20.44
N LEU A 49 16.00 6.61 -19.16
CA LEU A 49 17.05 6.02 -18.32
C LEU A 49 17.38 4.57 -18.72
N ASN A 50 16.50 3.92 -19.49
CA ASN A 50 16.67 2.53 -19.93
C ASN A 50 17.07 1.61 -18.76
N LEU A 51 16.29 1.69 -17.68
CA LEU A 51 16.57 0.97 -16.45
C LEU A 51 16.43 -0.54 -16.68
N LYS A 52 17.36 -1.29 -16.11
CA LYS A 52 17.33 -2.74 -16.06
C LYS A 52 17.74 -3.21 -14.69
N VAL A 53 17.00 -4.16 -14.14
CA VAL A 53 17.40 -4.85 -12.91
C VAL A 53 18.65 -5.67 -13.20
N THR A 54 19.70 -5.44 -12.40
CA THR A 54 20.97 -6.18 -12.50
C THR A 54 21.09 -7.23 -11.42
N ASP A 55 20.50 -6.99 -10.24
CA ASP A 55 20.60 -7.92 -9.11
C ASP A 55 19.44 -7.71 -8.13
N LEU A 56 19.12 -8.76 -7.37
CA LEU A 56 18.18 -8.71 -6.24
C LEU A 56 18.84 -9.43 -5.07
N LYS A 57 18.95 -8.74 -3.93
CA LYS A 57 19.53 -9.33 -2.71
C LYS A 57 18.61 -9.09 -1.54
N SER A 58 18.55 -10.04 -0.63
CA SER A 58 17.76 -9.93 0.59
C SER A 58 18.60 -10.23 1.85
N TRP A 59 18.25 -9.56 2.95
CA TRP A 59 18.93 -9.66 4.23
C TRP A 59 17.93 -9.88 5.34
N ILE A 60 18.32 -10.71 6.31
CA ILE A 60 17.65 -10.81 7.59
C ILE A 60 18.39 -9.89 8.55
N VAL A 61 17.67 -8.91 9.10
CA VAL A 61 18.18 -7.93 10.05
C VAL A 61 17.55 -8.24 11.40
N ASN A 62 18.38 -8.68 12.34
CA ASN A 62 17.95 -9.03 13.68
C ASN A 62 17.92 -7.76 14.54
N HIS A 63 16.76 -7.45 15.10
CA HIS A 63 16.63 -6.45 16.15
C HIS A 63 16.99 -7.06 17.51
N SER A 64 17.61 -6.28 18.38
CA SER A 64 18.09 -6.70 19.70
C SER A 64 17.02 -7.34 20.60
N GLU A 65 15.73 -7.07 20.31
CA GLU A 65 14.57 -7.64 21.01
C GLU A 65 14.06 -8.97 20.44
N GLY A 66 14.86 -9.66 19.60
CA GLY A 66 14.48 -10.97 19.04
C GLY A 66 13.46 -10.93 17.89
N LYS A 67 13.28 -9.75 17.28
CA LYS A 67 12.46 -9.58 16.06
C LYS A 67 13.36 -9.64 14.84
N ASN A 68 12.98 -10.46 13.87
CA ASN A 68 13.69 -10.57 12.60
C ASN A 68 12.95 -9.78 11.52
N TYR A 69 13.65 -8.84 10.91
CA TYR A 69 13.17 -8.10 9.74
C TYR A 69 13.79 -8.66 8.48
N VAL A 70 13.04 -8.71 7.38
CA VAL A 70 13.52 -9.18 6.09
C VAL A 70 13.39 -8.06 5.08
N PHE A 71 14.53 -7.56 4.63
CA PHE A 71 14.64 -6.50 3.64
C PHE A 71 15.19 -7.04 2.33
N CYS A 72 14.85 -6.39 1.23
CA CYS A 72 15.50 -6.61 -0.05
C CYS A 72 15.97 -5.32 -0.69
N LYS A 73 16.96 -5.45 -1.57
CA LYS A 73 17.41 -4.40 -2.47
C LYS A 73 17.38 -4.92 -3.90
N VAL A 74 16.83 -4.09 -4.77
CA VAL A 74 16.84 -4.30 -6.22
C VAL A 74 17.82 -3.29 -6.81
N TYR A 75 18.84 -3.80 -7.50
CA TYR A 75 19.90 -3.02 -8.11
C TYR A 75 19.60 -2.80 -9.59
N THR A 76 19.96 -1.63 -10.10
CA THR A 76 19.77 -1.29 -11.51
C THR A 76 21.09 -0.97 -12.21
N ASN A 77 21.10 -1.03 -13.54
CA ASN A 77 22.22 -0.66 -14.40
C ASN A 77 22.64 0.82 -14.30
N GLN A 78 21.75 1.70 -13.81
CA GLN A 78 22.04 3.13 -13.61
C GLN A 78 22.45 3.46 -12.17
N GLY A 79 22.70 2.46 -11.32
CA GLY A 79 23.12 2.66 -9.92
C GLY A 79 21.99 3.07 -8.97
N ILE A 80 20.74 3.19 -9.46
CA ILE A 80 19.56 3.36 -8.61
C ILE A 80 19.30 2.05 -7.87
N VAL A 81 19.03 2.13 -6.57
CA VAL A 81 18.77 0.97 -5.72
C VAL A 81 17.45 1.17 -4.99
N GLY A 82 16.50 0.27 -5.23
CA GLY A 82 15.24 0.23 -4.51
C GLY A 82 15.35 -0.60 -3.25
N VAL A 83 14.72 -0.18 -2.16
CA VAL A 83 14.63 -0.91 -0.90
C VAL A 83 13.21 -1.35 -0.65
N GLY A 84 13.05 -2.62 -0.27
CA GLY A 84 11.77 -3.23 0.05
C GLY A 84 11.81 -4.03 1.34
N GLU A 85 10.65 -4.26 1.93
CA GLU A 85 10.47 -4.95 3.21
C GLU A 85 9.30 -5.93 3.09
N GLY A 86 9.45 -7.13 3.66
CA GLY A 86 8.41 -8.16 3.59
C GLY A 86 8.45 -9.11 4.78
N SER A 87 8.67 -8.61 5.99
CA SER A 87 8.84 -9.46 7.16
C SER A 87 7.56 -10.21 7.52
N VAL A 88 7.71 -11.52 7.72
CA VAL A 88 6.70 -12.37 8.35
C VAL A 88 7.29 -12.96 9.63
N THR A 89 6.63 -12.69 10.75
CA THR A 89 7.08 -13.12 12.08
C THR A 89 7.34 -14.62 12.11
N SER A 90 8.46 -15.02 12.72
CA SER A 90 8.89 -16.42 12.91
C SER A 90 9.22 -17.22 11.65
N LYS A 91 9.21 -16.60 10.46
CA LYS A 91 9.51 -17.28 9.17
C LYS A 91 10.55 -16.56 8.32
N ALA A 92 11.48 -15.84 8.96
CA ALA A 92 12.46 -14.99 8.26
C ALA A 92 13.32 -15.72 7.20
N MET A 93 13.77 -16.95 7.47
CA MET A 93 14.53 -17.74 6.50
C MET A 93 13.69 -18.13 5.28
N THR A 94 12.45 -18.58 5.50
CA THR A 94 11.52 -18.90 4.41
C THR A 94 11.19 -17.66 3.60
N MET A 95 11.02 -16.52 4.28
CA MET A 95 10.76 -15.23 3.66
C MET A 95 11.92 -14.79 2.77
N LYS A 96 13.15 -14.89 3.28
CA LYS A 96 14.37 -14.60 2.52
C LYS A 96 14.42 -15.44 1.23
N ALA A 97 14.21 -16.75 1.33
CA ALA A 97 14.22 -17.63 0.18
C ALA A 97 13.13 -17.27 -0.85
N ALA A 98 11.91 -17.00 -0.39
CA ALA A 98 10.80 -16.62 -1.27
C ALA A 98 11.08 -15.30 -2.03
N ILE A 99 11.75 -14.33 -1.39
CA ILE A 99 12.17 -13.09 -2.05
C ILE A 99 13.26 -13.38 -3.09
N ASP A 100 14.29 -14.16 -2.74
CA ASP A 100 15.42 -14.47 -3.62
C ASP A 100 14.98 -15.22 -4.90
N GLU A 101 13.91 -16.03 -4.82
CA GLU A 101 13.34 -16.73 -5.98
C GLU A 101 12.85 -15.79 -7.10
N HIS A 102 12.45 -14.55 -6.77
CA HIS A 102 12.01 -13.57 -7.76
C HIS A 102 13.15 -13.01 -8.63
N GLN A 103 14.41 -13.15 -8.20
CA GLN A 103 15.57 -12.66 -8.96
C GLN A 103 15.62 -13.25 -10.37
N ARG A 104 15.36 -14.56 -10.50
CA ARG A 104 15.39 -15.28 -11.78
C ARG A 104 14.47 -14.65 -12.82
N TYR A 105 13.34 -14.10 -12.37
CA TYR A 105 12.39 -13.42 -13.25
C TYR A 105 12.79 -11.96 -13.48
N LEU A 106 13.23 -11.22 -12.46
CA LEU A 106 13.39 -9.77 -12.53
C LEU A 106 14.64 -9.30 -13.30
N VAL A 107 15.74 -10.04 -13.26
CA VAL A 107 16.98 -9.62 -13.93
C VAL A 107 16.73 -9.34 -15.41
N ASP A 108 17.37 -8.28 -15.93
CA ASP A 108 17.23 -7.72 -17.28
C ASP A 108 15.88 -7.07 -17.62
N LYS A 109 14.94 -6.99 -16.68
CA LYS A 109 13.65 -6.31 -16.89
C LYS A 109 13.68 -4.84 -16.47
N ASP A 110 12.80 -4.05 -17.09
CA ASP A 110 12.57 -2.66 -16.74
C ASP A 110 11.78 -2.57 -15.42
N PRO A 111 12.40 -2.13 -14.30
CA PRO A 111 11.75 -2.10 -12.99
C PRO A 111 10.54 -1.14 -12.91
N THR A 112 10.34 -0.28 -13.90
CA THR A 112 9.24 0.70 -13.94
C THR A 112 7.91 0.08 -14.37
N ASP A 113 7.91 -1.17 -14.85
CA ASP A 113 6.73 -1.96 -15.22
C ASP A 113 6.08 -2.66 -13.99
N ILE A 114 5.84 -1.90 -12.92
CA ILE A 114 5.50 -2.41 -11.58
C ILE A 114 4.29 -3.36 -11.63
N GLU A 115 3.18 -2.94 -12.24
CA GLU A 115 1.96 -3.76 -12.33
C GLU A 115 2.21 -5.07 -13.10
N MET A 116 3.00 -5.02 -14.18
CA MET A 116 3.34 -6.22 -14.94
C MET A 116 4.18 -7.19 -14.11
N HIS A 117 5.14 -6.67 -13.34
CA HIS A 117 5.95 -7.49 -12.45
C HIS A 117 5.13 -8.10 -11.32
N TRP A 118 4.24 -7.33 -10.70
CA TRP A 118 3.34 -7.84 -9.68
C TRP A 118 2.47 -8.97 -10.24
N GLN A 119 1.82 -8.76 -11.39
CA GLN A 119 0.97 -9.76 -12.03
C GLN A 119 1.77 -11.02 -12.41
N ALA A 120 2.96 -10.85 -12.98
CA ALA A 120 3.80 -11.97 -13.35
C ALA A 120 4.25 -12.77 -12.11
N MET A 121 4.76 -12.11 -11.07
CA MET A 121 5.19 -12.81 -9.85
C MET A 121 4.03 -13.51 -9.13
N TYR A 122 2.83 -12.93 -9.13
CA TYR A 122 1.64 -13.53 -8.51
C TYR A 122 1.03 -14.67 -9.33
N ARG A 123 1.03 -14.57 -10.66
CA ARG A 123 0.35 -15.52 -11.55
C ARG A 123 1.25 -16.61 -12.13
N TRP A 124 2.57 -16.42 -12.12
CA TRP A 124 3.53 -17.41 -12.59
C TRP A 124 3.52 -18.72 -11.79
N PRO A 125 3.53 -18.72 -10.44
CA PRO A 125 3.49 -19.97 -9.70
C PRO A 125 2.10 -20.61 -9.77
N ARG A 126 2.07 -21.95 -9.88
CA ARG A 126 0.80 -22.72 -9.86
C ARG A 126 0.03 -22.50 -8.56
N TRP A 127 0.75 -22.47 -7.44
CA TRP A 127 0.22 -22.21 -6.11
C TRP A 127 0.62 -20.80 -5.68
N ARG A 128 -0.36 -20.02 -5.24
CA ARG A 128 -0.21 -18.58 -5.01
C ARG A 128 -0.98 -18.15 -3.77
N GLY A 129 -0.64 -16.98 -3.23
CA GLY A 129 -1.27 -16.41 -2.05
C GLY A 129 -0.57 -16.79 -0.75
N GLY A 130 -1.31 -16.66 0.35
CA GLY A 130 -0.78 -16.88 1.71
C GLY A 130 0.17 -15.77 2.16
N PRO A 131 0.57 -15.79 3.44
CA PRO A 131 1.36 -14.70 4.03
C PRO A 131 2.77 -14.64 3.43
N ILE A 132 3.41 -15.79 3.15
CA ILE A 132 4.81 -15.80 2.67
C ILE A 132 4.92 -15.29 1.24
N LEU A 133 4.22 -15.90 0.27
CA LEU A 133 4.40 -15.55 -1.13
C LEU A 133 3.91 -14.11 -1.42
N ASN A 134 2.81 -13.68 -0.80
CA ASN A 134 2.34 -12.30 -0.97
C ASN A 134 3.28 -11.27 -0.32
N SER A 135 3.86 -11.58 0.85
CA SER A 135 4.88 -10.71 1.45
C SER A 135 6.17 -10.66 0.63
N ALA A 136 6.53 -11.73 -0.09
CA ALA A 136 7.69 -11.74 -0.98
C ALA A 136 7.49 -10.79 -2.16
N ILE A 137 6.33 -10.90 -2.79
CA ILE A 137 5.92 -10.01 -3.89
C ILE A 137 5.87 -8.56 -3.39
N SER A 138 5.29 -8.32 -2.21
CA SER A 138 5.21 -6.98 -1.62
C SER A 138 6.59 -6.37 -1.37
N ALA A 139 7.56 -7.14 -0.85
CA ALA A 139 8.92 -6.67 -0.65
C ALA A 139 9.54 -6.19 -1.97
N VAL A 140 9.43 -7.00 -3.02
CA VAL A 140 9.94 -6.63 -4.34
C VAL A 140 9.20 -5.40 -4.88
N GLU A 141 7.87 -5.37 -4.84
CA GLU A 141 7.07 -4.28 -5.38
C GLU A 141 7.40 -2.94 -4.70
N ILE A 142 7.57 -2.93 -3.37
CA ILE A 142 7.98 -1.73 -2.63
C ILE A 142 9.33 -1.22 -3.15
N ALA A 143 10.30 -2.12 -3.40
CA ALA A 143 11.59 -1.74 -3.96
C ALA A 143 11.46 -1.17 -5.39
N LEU A 144 10.54 -1.69 -6.20
CA LEU A 144 10.29 -1.15 -7.55
C LEU A 144 9.65 0.25 -7.50
N TRP A 145 8.73 0.50 -6.56
CA TRP A 145 8.18 1.82 -6.30
C TRP A 145 9.25 2.82 -5.83
N ASP A 146 10.18 2.37 -4.98
CA ASP A 146 11.31 3.17 -4.53
C ASP A 146 12.23 3.55 -5.71
N ILE A 147 12.53 2.60 -6.60
CA ILE A 147 13.27 2.87 -7.84
C ILE A 147 12.57 3.93 -8.68
N LEU A 148 11.25 3.81 -8.90
CA LEU A 148 10.51 4.77 -9.72
C LEU A 148 10.48 6.17 -9.07
N GLY A 149 10.34 6.24 -7.75
CA GLY A 149 10.42 7.48 -6.98
C GLY A 149 11.78 8.16 -7.16
N GLN A 150 12.86 7.41 -6.97
CA GLN A 150 14.24 7.90 -7.15
C GLN A 150 14.51 8.32 -8.60
N ALA A 151 14.14 7.48 -9.57
CA ALA A 151 14.32 7.73 -11.00
C ALA A 151 13.60 9.00 -11.47
N THR A 152 12.46 9.33 -10.86
CA THR A 152 11.67 10.50 -11.25
C THR A 152 11.87 11.72 -10.34
N GLY A 153 12.64 11.57 -9.25
CA GLY A 153 12.85 12.60 -8.24
C GLY A 153 11.57 12.95 -7.46
N GLN A 154 10.64 12.01 -7.32
CA GLN A 154 9.34 12.24 -6.69
C GLN A 154 9.12 11.34 -5.48
N PRO A 155 8.49 11.85 -4.41
CA PRO A 155 8.05 10.99 -3.33
C PRO A 155 6.91 10.07 -3.80
N ILE A 156 6.89 8.81 -3.37
CA ILE A 156 5.97 7.77 -3.84
C ILE A 156 4.49 8.20 -3.71
N TYR A 157 4.10 8.90 -2.64
CA TYR A 157 2.71 9.34 -2.48
C TYR A 157 2.25 10.29 -3.62
N LYS A 158 3.15 11.01 -4.29
CA LYS A 158 2.81 11.80 -5.48
C LYS A 158 2.52 10.90 -6.68
N LEU A 159 3.27 9.82 -6.82
CA LEU A 159 3.06 8.80 -7.86
C LEU A 159 1.73 8.06 -7.66
N LEU A 160 1.27 7.94 -6.41
CA LEU A 160 -0.01 7.33 -6.04
C LEU A 160 -1.21 8.29 -6.16
N GLY A 161 -1.02 9.52 -6.66
CA GLY A 161 -2.10 10.50 -6.86
C GLY A 161 -2.05 11.73 -5.96
N GLY A 162 -1.00 11.87 -5.14
CA GLY A 162 -0.78 13.05 -4.31
C GLY A 162 -1.33 12.95 -2.89
N LYS A 163 -1.21 14.04 -2.14
CA LYS A 163 -1.61 14.08 -0.74
C LYS A 163 -3.14 14.17 -0.63
N ALA A 164 -3.74 13.28 0.16
CA ALA A 164 -5.13 13.38 0.59
C ALA A 164 -5.29 14.06 1.96
N ARG A 165 -4.18 14.30 2.66
CA ARG A 165 -4.11 14.93 4.00
C ARG A 165 -2.71 15.50 4.23
N ASP A 166 -2.58 16.46 5.14
CA ASP A 166 -1.28 17.07 5.47
C ASP A 166 -0.45 16.26 6.47
N LYS A 167 -1.12 15.51 7.35
CA LYS A 167 -0.47 14.63 8.34
C LYS A 167 -1.26 13.33 8.53
N VAL A 168 -0.56 12.25 8.87
CA VAL A 168 -1.17 10.96 9.25
C VAL A 168 -1.16 10.86 10.78
N LEU A 169 -2.32 10.62 11.39
CA LEU A 169 -2.40 10.35 12.82
C LEU A 169 -1.86 8.95 13.11
N MET A 170 -0.93 8.87 14.07
CA MET A 170 -0.37 7.60 14.54
C MET A 170 -1.01 7.20 15.87
N TYR A 171 -1.02 5.91 16.17
CA TYR A 171 -1.39 5.39 17.49
C TYR A 171 -0.18 4.71 18.14
N VAL A 172 -0.19 4.64 19.48
CA VAL A 172 0.86 3.96 20.25
C VAL A 172 0.31 2.74 20.98
N HIS A 173 1.17 1.76 21.26
CA HIS A 173 0.90 0.77 22.29
C HIS A 173 1.59 1.23 23.59
N PRO A 174 0.88 1.85 24.54
CA PRO A 174 1.50 2.52 25.69
C PRO A 174 2.24 1.55 26.62
N GLY A 175 1.94 0.25 26.56
CA GLY A 175 2.54 -0.76 27.43
C GLY A 175 1.70 -0.95 28.69
N GLY A 176 2.34 -1.08 29.84
CA GLY A 176 1.66 -1.28 31.14
C GLY A 176 1.34 -2.73 31.49
N GLY A 177 1.62 -3.68 30.59
CA GLY A 177 1.45 -5.11 30.85
C GLY A 177 -0.01 -5.51 31.07
N GLY A 178 -0.20 -6.62 31.80
CA GLY A 178 -1.52 -7.22 32.01
C GLY A 178 -2.37 -6.63 33.13
N ARG A 179 -1.93 -5.55 33.82
CA ARG A 179 -2.59 -5.02 35.02
C ARG A 179 -3.22 -3.64 34.79
N PRO A 180 -4.43 -3.38 35.32
CA PRO A 180 -5.13 -2.12 35.10
C PRO A 180 -4.39 -0.84 35.48
N LYS A 181 -3.84 -0.78 36.70
CA LYS A 181 -3.20 0.44 37.20
C LYS A 181 -1.97 0.84 36.39
N ALA A 182 -1.10 -0.12 36.11
CA ALA A 182 0.07 0.09 35.27
C ALA A 182 -0.32 0.49 33.83
N HIS A 183 -1.44 -0.03 33.32
CA HIS A 183 -2.01 0.38 32.03
C HIS A 183 -2.43 1.86 32.05
N ALA A 184 -3.16 2.29 33.09
CA ALA A 184 -3.59 3.68 33.25
C ALA A 184 -2.40 4.65 33.35
N GLU A 185 -1.38 4.31 34.12
CA GLU A 185 -0.15 5.10 34.23
C GLU A 185 0.59 5.22 32.88
N ALA A 186 0.64 4.13 32.10
CA ALA A 186 1.24 4.13 30.78
C ALA A 186 0.48 5.03 29.78
N TRP A 187 -0.87 5.05 29.86
CA TRP A 187 -1.69 5.96 29.07
C TRP A 187 -1.51 7.42 29.43
N LEU A 188 -1.40 7.75 30.72
CA LEU A 188 -1.12 9.12 31.15
C LEU A 188 0.22 9.61 30.59
N LYS A 189 1.26 8.78 30.65
CA LYS A 189 2.56 9.07 30.02
C LYS A 189 2.47 9.24 28.51
N ALA A 190 1.70 8.39 27.82
CA ALA A 190 1.49 8.52 26.39
C ALA A 190 0.78 9.85 26.04
N LYS A 191 -0.21 10.25 26.85
CA LYS A 191 -0.89 11.55 26.69
C LYS A 191 0.07 12.72 26.88
N GLU A 192 0.96 12.66 27.87
CA GLU A 192 2.01 13.67 28.08
C GLU A 192 2.97 13.78 26.88
N GLN A 193 3.23 12.68 26.18
CA GLN A 193 4.01 12.66 24.92
C GLN A 193 3.22 13.18 23.70
N GLY A 194 1.95 13.56 23.87
CA GLY A 194 1.09 14.09 22.80
C GLY A 194 0.34 13.02 22.02
N TRP A 195 0.34 11.75 22.45
CA TRP A 195 -0.46 10.72 21.82
C TRP A 195 -1.95 10.97 22.08
N THR A 196 -2.72 11.07 21.00
CA THR A 196 -4.18 11.24 21.05
C THR A 196 -4.94 9.94 20.79
N ALA A 197 -4.23 8.88 20.39
CA ALA A 197 -4.77 7.55 20.16
C ALA A 197 -3.76 6.48 20.59
N GLY A 198 -4.28 5.36 21.09
CA GLY A 198 -3.45 4.20 21.43
C GLY A 198 -4.25 2.90 21.41
N LYS A 199 -3.53 1.79 21.43
CA LYS A 199 -4.07 0.44 21.50
C LYS A 199 -3.54 -0.23 22.74
N GLY A 200 -4.42 -0.77 23.57
CA GLY A 200 -4.01 -1.56 24.72
C GLY A 200 -5.14 -2.39 25.30
N GLY A 201 -4.82 -3.07 26.38
CA GLY A 201 -5.72 -3.91 27.17
C GLY A 201 -4.93 -4.56 28.30
N PHE A 202 -5.62 -4.95 29.36
CA PHE A 202 -5.07 -5.70 30.48
C PHE A 202 -5.67 -7.12 30.46
N ILE A 203 -4.89 -8.11 30.91
CA ILE A 203 -5.22 -9.54 30.81
C ILE A 203 -5.76 -10.06 32.15
N THR A 204 -5.37 -9.46 33.26
CA THR A 204 -5.69 -9.91 34.62
C THR A 204 -6.39 -8.80 35.40
N THR A 205 -7.47 -9.14 36.11
CA THR A 205 -8.26 -8.21 36.94
C THR A 205 -8.32 -8.65 38.40
N ASP A 206 -7.49 -9.61 38.84
CA ASP A 206 -7.56 -10.23 40.17
C ASP A 206 -7.48 -9.18 41.29
N GLY A 207 -8.64 -8.73 41.78
CA GLY A 207 -8.80 -7.80 42.90
C GLY A 207 -8.79 -6.31 42.55
N ASP A 208 -8.32 -5.90 41.37
CA ASP A 208 -8.27 -4.50 40.97
C ASP A 208 -9.62 -4.05 40.40
N GLN A 209 -10.50 -3.53 41.27
CA GLN A 209 -11.70 -2.78 40.86
C GLN A 209 -11.25 -1.48 40.18
N ILE A 210 -11.46 -1.39 38.86
CA ILE A 210 -11.28 -0.14 38.13
C ILE A 210 -12.62 0.58 38.16
N GLU A 211 -12.73 1.61 38.97
CA GLU A 211 -13.83 2.56 38.82
C GLU A 211 -13.66 3.26 37.46
N PRO A 212 -14.62 3.14 36.53
CA PRO A 212 -14.53 3.82 35.24
C PRO A 212 -14.39 5.31 35.51
N VAL A 213 -13.28 5.90 35.06
CA VAL A 213 -13.06 7.34 35.14
C VAL A 213 -14.19 7.99 34.34
N LYS A 214 -15.08 8.72 35.01
CA LYS A 214 -16.09 9.55 34.35
C LYS A 214 -15.34 10.60 33.54
N TYR A 215 -15.22 10.40 32.23
CA TYR A 215 -14.72 11.43 31.33
C TYR A 215 -15.76 12.56 31.31
N VAL A 216 -15.32 13.77 31.70
CA VAL A 216 -16.05 15.03 31.55
C VAL A 216 -15.93 15.51 30.11
#